data_AF-K2RBP2-F1
#
_entry.id   AF-K2RBP2-F1
#
_cell.length_a   1.000
_cell.length_b   1.000
_cell.length_c   1.000
_cell.angle_alpha   90.00
_cell.angle_beta   90.00
_cell.angle_gamma   90.00
#
_symmetry.space_group_name_H-M   'P 1'
#
loop_
_entity.id
_entity.type
_entity.pdbx_description
1 polymer ?
#
loop_
_entity_poly.entity_id
_entity_poly.type
_entity_poly.pdbx_seq_one_letter_code
_entity_poly.pdbx_strand_id
1 'polypeptide(L)'
;METYEGALFHTAEWNHSFEYTGKRVAVTGNGPSAAQVVPTIAASVEKLTQYARSPQWYHERPNRAFSASEKFCLQWIPLWQKYYRLKLFLDTDQLGSV
;
A
#
# COMPACT_ATOMS: atom_id res chain seq x y z
N MET A 1 10.60 -23.48 -5.32
CA MET A 1 11.42 -22.30 -4.96
C MET A 1 12.89 -22.66 -4.90
N GLU A 2 13.24 -23.84 -4.40
CA GLU A 2 14.63 -24.29 -4.16
C GLU A 2 15.55 -24.30 -5.40
N THR A 3 15.00 -24.36 -6.62
CA THR A 3 15.76 -24.33 -7.87
C THR A 3 15.85 -22.94 -8.51
N TYR A 4 15.24 -21.92 -7.91
CA TYR A 4 15.27 -20.56 -8.45
C TYR A 4 16.57 -19.86 -8.05
N GLU A 5 17.35 -19.45 -9.03
CA GLU A 5 18.66 -18.82 -8.82
C GLU A 5 18.61 -17.30 -8.61
N GLY A 6 17.43 -16.69 -8.79
CA GLY A 6 17.22 -15.27 -8.55
C GLY A 6 16.90 -14.94 -7.09
N ALA A 7 16.84 -13.64 -6.78
CA ALA A 7 16.42 -13.20 -5.45
C ALA A 7 14.93 -13.52 -5.21
N LEU A 8 14.64 -14.16 -4.07
CA LEU A 8 13.31 -14.54 -3.65
C LEU A 8 13.13 -14.19 -2.17
N PHE A 9 12.12 -13.38 -1.86
CA PHE A 9 11.79 -12.97 -0.50
C PHE A 9 10.32 -12.55 -0.40
N HIS A 10 9.77 -12.58 0.81
CA HIS A 10 8.39 -12.20 1.08
C HIS A 10 8.30 -10.70 1.41
N THR A 11 7.18 -10.04 1.08
CA THR A 11 7.00 -8.59 1.36
C THR A 11 7.05 -8.26 2.86
N ALA A 12 6.80 -9.22 3.75
CA ALA A 12 6.93 -9.07 5.20
C ALA A 12 8.39 -9.08 5.69
N GLU A 13 9.31 -9.64 4.92
CA GLU A 13 10.74 -9.76 5.22
C GLU A 13 11.53 -9.14 4.07
N TRP A 14 11.27 -7.85 3.82
CA TRP A 14 11.83 -7.15 2.67
C TRP A 14 13.36 -7.05 2.74
N ASN A 15 14.03 -7.43 1.66
CA ASN A 15 15.48 -7.26 1.55
C ASN A 15 15.81 -5.84 1.06
N HIS A 16 16.20 -4.97 2.00
CA HIS A 16 16.57 -3.58 1.72
C HIS A 16 17.85 -3.40 0.91
N SER A 17 18.69 -4.44 0.81
CA SER A 17 19.92 -4.42 0.02
C SER A 17 19.72 -4.88 -1.43
N PHE A 18 18.50 -5.27 -1.81
CA PHE A 18 18.20 -5.77 -3.15
C PHE A 18 17.88 -4.62 -4.12
N GLU A 19 18.77 -4.40 -5.08
CA GLU A 19 18.55 -3.47 -6.19
C GLU A 19 17.66 -4.13 -7.27
N TYR A 20 16.48 -3.55 -7.54
CA TYR A 20 15.52 -4.07 -8.51
C TYR A 20 15.51 -3.30 -9.85
N THR A 21 16.22 -2.18 -9.94
CA THR A 21 16.26 -1.34 -11.15
C THR A 21 16.74 -2.13 -12.38
N GLY A 22 15.99 -2.04 -13.48
CA GLY A 22 16.29 -2.74 -14.73
C GLY A 22 16.17 -4.27 -14.66
N LYS A 23 15.64 -4.85 -13.58
CA LYS A 23 15.41 -6.30 -13.48
C LYS A 23 14.02 -6.68 -13.96
N ARG A 24 13.84 -7.97 -14.28
CA ARG A 24 12.53 -8.58 -14.50
C ARG A 24 12.01 -9.13 -13.18
N VAL A 25 10.88 -8.63 -12.72
CA VAL A 25 10.32 -8.93 -11.39
C VAL A 25 8.96 -9.60 -11.53
N ALA A 26 8.78 -10.69 -10.79
CA ALA A 26 7.50 -11.38 -10.63
C ALA A 26 6.94 -11.12 -9.24
N VAL A 27 5.69 -10.66 -9.14
CA VAL A 27 4.97 -10.48 -7.87
C VAL A 27 3.83 -11.48 -7.81
N THR A 28 3.85 -12.35 -6.80
CA THR A 28 2.78 -13.31 -6.54
C THR A 28 1.83 -12.74 -5.50
N GLY A 29 0.56 -12.58 -5.88
CA GLY A 29 -0.49 -11.99 -5.05
C GLY A 29 -0.82 -10.54 -5.42
N ASN A 30 -2.02 -10.13 -5.04
CA ASN A 30 -2.57 -8.79 -5.29
C ASN A 30 -3.23 -8.20 -4.02
N GLY A 31 -2.83 -8.66 -2.83
CA GLY A 31 -3.28 -8.09 -1.55
C GLY A 31 -2.78 -6.67 -1.29
N PRO A 32 -3.08 -6.10 -0.11
CA PRO A 32 -2.69 -4.73 0.25
C PRO A 32 -1.18 -4.46 0.12
N SER A 33 -0.32 -5.43 0.43
CA SER A 33 1.14 -5.29 0.26
C SER A 33 1.53 -5.16 -1.21
N ALA A 34 0.99 -6.02 -2.07
CA ALA A 34 1.26 -5.97 -3.51
C ALA A 34 0.70 -4.68 -4.14
N ALA A 35 -0.47 -4.22 -3.70
CA ALA A 35 -1.08 -2.97 -4.12
C ALA A 35 -0.20 -1.74 -3.85
N GLN A 36 0.69 -1.81 -2.85
CA GLN A 36 1.66 -0.75 -2.55
C GLN A 36 2.98 -0.97 -3.29
N VAL A 37 3.50 -2.21 -3.31
CA VAL A 37 4.80 -2.53 -3.90
C VAL A 37 4.78 -2.39 -5.43
N VAL A 38 3.81 -2.99 -6.10
CA VAL A 38 3.71 -3.02 -7.57
C VAL A 38 3.79 -1.62 -8.18
N PRO A 39 2.94 -0.64 -7.81
CA PRO A 39 3.02 0.70 -8.41
C PRO A 39 4.33 1.43 -8.04
N THR A 40 4.90 1.15 -6.86
CA THR A 40 6.14 1.80 -6.41
C THR A 40 7.34 1.38 -7.25
N ILE A 41 7.45 0.10 -7.63
CA ILE A 41 8.61 -0.41 -8.37
C ILE A 41 8.41 -0.43 -9.89
N ALA A 42 7.16 -0.31 -10.38
CA ALA A 42 6.80 -0.48 -11.78
C ALA A 42 7.60 0.41 -12.75
N ALA A 43 7.93 1.65 -12.35
CA ALA A 43 8.68 2.58 -13.19
C ALA A 43 10.20 2.28 -13.26
N SER A 44 10.73 1.50 -12.31
CA SER A 44 12.17 1.26 -12.16
C SER A 44 12.61 -0.10 -12.72
N VAL A 45 11.70 -1.07 -12.83
CA VAL A 45 11.97 -2.42 -13.33
C VAL A 45 11.88 -2.48 -14.86
N GLU A 46 12.61 -3.40 -15.50
CA GLU A 46 12.51 -3.62 -16.95
C GLU A 46 11.16 -4.24 -17.33
N LYS A 47 10.70 -5.21 -16.52
CA LYS A 47 9.42 -5.90 -16.72
C LYS A 47 8.85 -6.33 -15.38
N LEU A 48 7.59 -5.97 -15.13
CA LEU A 48 6.83 -6.40 -13.96
C LEU A 48 5.71 -7.35 -14.39
N THR A 49 5.68 -8.56 -13.83
CA THR A 49 4.57 -9.51 -14.02
C THR A 49 3.91 -9.77 -12.67
N GLN A 50 2.60 -9.48 -12.58
CA GLN A 50 1.82 -9.78 -11.38
C GLN A 50 0.96 -11.03 -11.59
N TYR A 51 1.06 -11.99 -10.68
CA TYR A 51 0.24 -13.21 -10.66
C TYR A 51 -0.83 -13.08 -9.59
N ALA A 52 -2.07 -12.81 -9.99
CA ALA A 52 -3.23 -12.71 -9.10
C ALA A 52 -4.10 -13.96 -9.21
N ARG A 53 -4.53 -14.54 -8.08
CA ARG A 53 -5.45 -15.69 -8.06
C ARG A 53 -6.90 -15.26 -8.26
N SER A 54 -7.30 -14.17 -7.61
CA SER A 54 -8.66 -13.63 -7.63
C SER A 54 -8.58 -12.10 -7.73
N PRO A 55 -9.56 -11.44 -8.39
CA PRO A 55 -9.61 -9.99 -8.43
C PRO A 55 -9.82 -9.41 -7.03
N GLN A 56 -9.30 -8.20 -6.80
CA GLN A 56 -9.54 -7.42 -5.58
C GLN A 56 -10.24 -6.12 -5.91
N TRP A 57 -11.08 -5.68 -4.97
CA TRP A 57 -11.68 -4.36 -5.00
C TRP A 57 -10.65 -3.33 -4.52
N TYR A 58 -10.45 -2.30 -5.33
CA TYR A 58 -9.59 -1.18 -5.01
C TYR A 58 -10.41 0.09 -4.91
N HIS A 59 -10.10 0.89 -3.90
CA HIS A 59 -10.58 2.25 -3.76
C HIS A 59 -9.38 3.18 -3.70
N GLU A 60 -9.58 4.42 -4.13
CA GLU A 60 -8.58 5.45 -3.97
C GLU A 60 -8.23 5.60 -2.48
N ARG A 61 -6.94 5.56 -2.16
CA ARG A 61 -6.44 5.84 -0.82
C ARG A 61 -5.88 7.27 -0.80
N PRO A 62 -6.68 8.28 -0.40
CA PRO A 62 -6.17 9.64 -0.27
C PRO A 62 -5.08 9.67 0.81
N ASN A 63 -3.83 9.89 0.38
CA ASN A 63 -2.65 9.98 1.27
C ASN A 63 -2.19 11.44 1.38
N ARG A 64 -3.01 12.28 2.00
CA ARG A 64 -2.68 13.71 2.20
C ARG A 64 -1.69 13.89 3.35
N ALA A 65 -0.87 14.93 3.26
CA ALA A 65 -0.07 15.39 4.39
C ALA A 65 -0.96 16.02 5.47
N PHE A 66 -0.66 15.74 6.74
CA PHE A 66 -1.31 16.39 7.87
C PHE A 66 -0.64 17.72 8.18
N SER A 67 -1.44 18.78 8.35
CA SER A 67 -0.95 20.10 8.76
C SER A 67 -0.52 20.12 10.24
N ALA A 68 0.25 21.13 10.64
CA ALA A 68 0.67 21.30 12.03
C ALA A 68 -0.53 21.50 12.97
N SER A 69 -1.56 22.24 12.54
CA SER A 69 -2.78 22.45 13.32
C SER A 69 -3.59 21.17 13.48
N GLU A 70 -3.68 20.33 12.45
CA GLU A 70 -4.36 19.03 12.54
C GLU A 70 -3.65 18.10 13.52
N LYS A 71 -2.32 18.04 13.46
CA LYS A 71 -1.50 17.28 14.42
C LYS A 71 -1.72 17.79 15.84
N PHE A 72 -1.73 19.11 16.04
CA PHE A 72 -2.01 19.72 17.34
C PHE A 72 -3.38 19.30 17.88
N CYS A 73 -4.43 19.41 17.07
CA CYS A 73 -5.79 19.01 17.47
C CYS A 73 -5.86 17.51 17.83
N LEU A 74 -5.23 16.65 17.03
CA LEU A 74 -5.18 15.20 17.28
C LEU A 74 -4.42 14.84 18.56
N GLN A 75 -3.44 15.65 18.96
CA GLN A 75 -2.61 15.39 20.14
C GLN A 75 -3.24 15.95 21.44
N TRP A 76 -3.83 17.15 21.38
CA TRP A 76 -4.16 17.91 22.59
C TRP A 76 -5.65 18.17 22.82
N ILE A 77 -6.49 18.12 21.78
CA ILE A 77 -7.92 18.37 21.94
C ILE A 77 -8.62 17.05 22.33
N PRO A 78 -9.23 16.97 23.53
CA PRO A 78 -9.93 15.76 23.95
C PRO A 78 -11.06 15.44 22.96
N LEU A 79 -11.30 14.14 22.74
CA LEU A 79 -12.30 13.60 21.80
C LEU A 79 -12.05 13.90 20.30
N TRP A 80 -11.09 14.73 19.93
CA TRP A 80 -10.82 15.07 18.52
C TRP A 80 -10.49 13.85 17.65
N GLN A 81 -9.70 12.90 18.18
CA GLN A 81 -9.40 11.65 17.49
C GLN A 81 -10.66 10.80 17.24
N LYS A 82 -11.61 10.78 18.18
CA LYS A 82 -12.86 10.02 18.05
C LYS A 82 -13.75 10.66 16.99
N TYR A 83 -13.90 11.98 17.03
CA TYR A 83 -14.60 12.74 15.99
C TYR A 83 -13.99 12.49 14.60
N TYR A 84 -12.67 12.58 14.48
CA TYR A 84 -11.97 12.37 13.22
C TYR A 84 -12.17 10.95 12.66
N ARG A 85 -12.10 9.92 13.51
CA ARG A 85 -12.40 8.53 13.11
C ARG A 85 -13.85 8.34 12.70
N LEU A 86 -14.80 8.93 13.43
CA LEU A 86 -16.22 8.86 13.07
C LEU A 86 -16.48 9.50 11.71
N LYS A 87 -15.90 10.69 11.48
CA LYS A 87 -15.98 11.37 10.19
C LYS A 87 -15.45 10.47 9.07
N LEU A 88 -14.23 9.92 9.22
CA LEU A 88 -13.65 9.01 8.23
C LEU A 88 -14.53 7.78 7.97
N PHE A 89 -15.13 7.21 9.01
CA PHE A 89 -16.04 6.08 8.87
C PHE A 89 -17.26 6.44 8.03
N LEU A 90 -17.93 7.55 8.35
CA LEU A 90 -19.11 8.03 7.61
C LEU A 90 -18.76 8.38 6.16
N ASP A 91 -17.65 9.07 5.93
CA ASP A 91 -17.18 9.44 4.58
C ASP A 91 -16.86 8.16 3.77
N THR A 92 -16.22 7.15 4.38
CA THR A 92 -15.88 5.88 3.71
C THR A 92 -17.11 5.02 3.43
N ASP A 93 -18.07 4.99 4.35
CA ASP A 93 -19.33 4.25 4.19
C ASP A 93 -20.17 4.83 3.06
N GLN A 94 -20.22 6.17 2.94
CA GLN A 94 -20.87 6.85 1.81
C GLN A 94 -20.23 6.50 0.46
N LEU A 95 -18.91 6.31 0.40
CA LEU A 95 -18.21 5.90 -0.82
C LEU A 95 -18.56 4.46 -1.28
N GLY A 96 -19.06 3.61 -0.38
CA GLY A 96 -19.50 2.25 -0.70
C GLY A 96 -20.96 2.14 -1.16
N SER A 97 -21.72 3.24 -1.10
CA SER A 97 -23.16 3.30 -1.42
C SER A 97 -23.50 3.73 -2.86
N VAL A 98 -22.53 3.62 -3.78
CA VAL A 98 -22.70 3.83 -5.24
C VAL A 98 -22.68 2.54 -6.03
#